data_AF-A0A0D3JHZ8-F1
#
_entry.id   AF-A0A0D3JHZ8-F1
#
_cell.length_a   1.000
_cell.length_b   1.000
_cell.length_c   1.000
_cell.angle_alpha   90.00
_cell.angle_beta   90.00
_cell.angle_gamma   90.00
#
_symmetry.space_group_name_H-M   'P 1'
#
loop_
_entity.id
_entity.type
_entity.pdbx_description
1 polymer ?
#
loop_
_entity_poly.entity_id
_entity_poly.type
_entity_poly.pdbx_seq_one_letter_code
_entity_poly.pdbx_strand_id
1 'polypeptide(L)'
;MRGLECWACGLVFSFAAALALDAQAQAAPTALAACLVVASSSGGALLLANALVAALVLAVSTLQRVVFGRLRVAERQRTFERIVSLSLSQLVALWAVVGGLGCALSLYSGLCRDRLDYLVHLPEAPSASRLAAVLVTQLLLLATTLGLLRTLCVVFADAGVSALALLLFQPAVVLLDGLFHLLGLGVSTLLHHAHLWYARGLHFSVVDMLLLANTKAAFESLQAENRSAAFT
;
A
#
# COMPACT_ATOMS: atom_id res chain seq x y z
N MET A 1 21.20 -5.23 -10.23
CA MET A 1 21.89 -4.77 -8.99
C MET A 1 22.33 -3.29 -9.03
N ARG A 2 22.20 -2.56 -10.15
CA ARG A 2 22.59 -1.14 -10.30
C ARG A 2 21.81 -0.10 -9.48
N GLY A 3 20.75 -0.50 -8.79
CA GLY A 3 19.89 0.42 -8.03
C GLY A 3 20.41 0.80 -6.65
N LEU A 4 21.40 0.08 -6.08
CA LEU A 4 21.97 0.39 -4.75
C LEU A 4 23.09 1.45 -4.83
N GLU A 5 23.75 1.58 -5.99
CA GLU A 5 24.88 2.50 -6.19
C GLU A 5 24.42 3.97 -6.17
N CYS A 6 23.24 4.30 -6.70
CA CYS A 6 22.68 5.66 -6.61
C CYS A 6 22.40 6.11 -5.16
N TRP A 7 22.06 5.18 -4.26
CA TRP A 7 21.74 5.52 -2.86
C TRP A 7 23.01 5.75 -2.05
N ALA A 8 24.09 5.02 -2.37
CA ALA A 8 25.40 5.25 -1.80
C ALA A 8 25.92 6.65 -2.17
N CYS A 9 25.75 7.08 -3.44
CA CYS A 9 26.12 8.44 -3.84
C CYS A 9 25.35 9.53 -3.10
N GLY A 10 24.04 9.34 -2.86
CA GLY A 10 23.22 10.26 -2.07
C GLY A 10 23.67 10.36 -0.61
N LEU A 11 23.95 9.22 0.02
CA LEU A 11 24.47 9.15 1.40
C LEU A 11 25.83 9.85 1.56
N VAL A 12 26.74 9.68 0.59
CA VAL A 12 28.04 10.34 0.57
C VAL A 12 27.89 11.86 0.46
N PHE A 13 26.96 12.34 -0.38
CA PHE A 13 26.64 13.76 -0.49
C PHE A 13 26.05 14.33 0.81
N SER A 14 25.20 13.59 1.50
CA SER A 14 24.64 14.00 2.81
C SER A 14 25.68 14.03 3.92
N PHE A 15 26.66 13.12 3.88
CA PHE A 15 27.76 13.10 4.86
C PHE A 15 28.72 14.28 4.67
N ALA A 16 29.03 14.62 3.41
CA ALA A 16 29.78 15.83 3.08
C ALA A 16 29.03 17.11 3.49
N ALA A 17 27.69 17.12 3.33
CA ALA A 17 26.84 18.21 3.79
C ALA A 17 26.85 18.35 5.33
N ALA A 18 26.82 17.25 6.07
CA ALA A 18 26.90 17.25 7.53
C ALA A 18 28.24 17.79 8.03
N LEU A 19 29.35 17.45 7.36
CA LEU A 19 30.68 18.00 7.66
C LEU A 19 30.78 19.51 7.38
N ALA A 20 30.15 19.99 6.31
CA ALA A 20 30.08 21.42 6.01
C ALA A 20 29.23 22.20 7.02
N LEU A 21 28.16 21.58 7.53
CA LEU A 21 27.32 22.09 8.62
C LEU A 21 28.10 22.20 9.94
N ASP A 22 28.92 21.20 10.26
CA ASP A 22 29.75 21.19 11.47
C ASP A 22 30.82 22.30 11.43
N ALA A 23 31.45 22.50 10.27
CA ALA A 23 32.41 23.58 10.05
C ALA A 23 31.77 24.98 10.21
N GLN A 24 30.51 25.17 9.81
CA GLN A 24 29.77 26.42 10.05
C GLN A 24 29.30 26.58 11.50
N ALA A 25 28.94 25.48 12.17
CA ALA A 25 28.46 25.50 13.54
C ALA A 25 29.55 25.84 14.56
N GLN A 26 30.80 25.45 14.30
CA GLN A 26 31.96 25.75 15.16
C GLN A 26 32.28 27.25 15.28
N ALA A 27 31.74 28.09 14.40
CA ALA A 27 31.92 29.54 14.44
C ALA A 27 30.97 30.26 15.43
N ALA A 28 29.99 29.56 16.02
CA ALA A 28 28.96 30.16 16.86
C ALA A 28 29.11 29.82 18.36
N PRO A 29 28.82 30.76 19.27
CA PRO A 29 29.02 30.58 20.72
C PRO A 29 27.94 29.71 21.39
N THR A 30 26.81 29.47 20.72
CA THR A 30 25.70 28.65 21.24
C THR A 30 25.04 27.84 20.12
N ALA A 31 24.48 26.68 20.46
CA ALA A 31 23.82 25.78 19.49
C ALA A 31 22.62 26.44 18.77
N LEU A 32 21.90 27.32 19.46
CA LEU A 32 20.78 28.07 18.88
C LEU A 32 21.24 29.12 17.86
N ALA A 33 22.36 29.81 18.14
CA ALA A 33 22.97 30.74 17.20
C ALA A 33 23.53 30.01 15.97
N ALA A 34 24.15 28.84 16.17
CA ALA A 34 24.59 27.98 15.06
C ALA A 34 23.42 27.60 14.14
N CYS A 35 22.30 27.13 14.69
CA CYS A 35 21.11 26.80 13.92
C CYS A 35 20.55 28.00 13.16
N LEU A 36 20.51 29.18 13.77
CA LEU A 36 20.03 30.40 13.11
C LEU A 36 20.96 30.86 11.98
N VAL A 37 22.27 30.80 12.16
CA VAL A 37 23.26 31.17 11.14
C VAL A 37 23.19 30.21 9.95
N VAL A 38 23.09 28.91 10.21
CA VAL A 38 22.93 27.91 9.16
C VAL A 38 21.60 28.11 8.42
N ALA A 39 20.49 28.31 9.14
CA ALA A 39 19.17 28.49 8.53
C ALA A 39 19.01 29.81 7.76
N SER A 40 19.73 30.86 8.15
CA SER A 40 19.68 32.18 7.50
C SER A 40 20.62 32.29 6.28
N SER A 41 21.64 31.44 6.19
CA SER A 41 22.49 31.38 4.99
C SER A 41 21.83 30.56 3.87
N SER A 42 21.88 31.06 2.62
CA SER A 42 21.35 30.33 1.47
C SER A 42 22.03 28.96 1.27
N GLY A 43 23.33 28.87 1.55
CA GLY A 43 24.10 27.62 1.54
C GLY A 43 23.67 26.64 2.63
N GLY A 44 23.55 27.09 3.88
CA GLY A 44 23.13 26.25 5.01
C GLY A 44 21.68 25.78 4.87
N ALA A 45 20.78 26.62 4.35
CA ALA A 45 19.41 26.23 4.03
C ALA A 45 19.34 25.11 2.98
N LEU A 46 20.17 25.18 1.91
CA LEU A 46 20.27 24.12 0.91
C LEU A 46 20.83 22.82 1.48
N LEU A 47 21.85 22.90 2.35
CA LEU A 47 22.43 21.74 3.01
C LEU A 47 21.41 21.07 3.96
N LEU A 48 20.66 21.85 4.73
CA LEU A 48 19.57 21.36 5.58
C LEU A 48 18.46 20.70 4.76
N ALA A 49 18.03 21.32 3.66
CA ALA A 49 17.03 20.75 2.78
C ALA A 49 17.50 19.41 2.19
N ASN A 50 18.75 19.33 1.74
CA ASN A 50 19.33 18.10 1.22
C ASN A 50 19.42 17.00 2.31
N ALA A 51 19.84 17.36 3.52
CA ALA A 51 19.89 16.43 4.65
C ALA A 51 18.50 15.91 5.03
N LEU A 52 17.48 16.76 5.04
CA LEU A 52 16.08 16.37 5.30
C LEU A 52 15.55 15.43 4.21
N VAL A 53 15.80 15.73 2.94
CA VAL A 53 15.41 14.86 1.83
C VAL A 53 16.11 13.51 1.95
N ALA A 54 17.41 13.48 2.23
CA ALA A 54 18.16 12.24 2.41
C ALA A 54 17.65 11.41 3.60
N ALA A 55 17.38 12.06 4.74
CA ALA A 55 16.79 11.40 5.91
C ALA A 55 15.41 10.80 5.60
N LEU A 56 14.57 11.53 4.85
CA LEU A 56 13.25 11.06 4.43
C LEU A 56 13.37 9.88 3.46
N VAL A 57 14.27 9.97 2.50
CA VAL A 57 14.59 8.92 1.52
C VAL A 57 15.11 7.65 2.22
N LEU A 58 15.96 7.79 3.24
CA LEU A 58 16.40 6.69 4.10
C LEU A 58 15.27 6.10 4.92
N ALA A 59 14.44 6.94 5.56
CA ALA A 59 13.29 6.50 6.34
C ALA A 59 12.28 5.73 5.49
N VAL A 60 12.03 6.19 4.26
CA VAL A 60 11.21 5.47 3.28
C VAL A 60 11.89 4.15 2.92
N SER A 61 13.18 4.15 2.61
CA SER A 61 13.88 2.89 2.29
C SER A 61 13.88 1.86 3.43
N THR A 62 14.03 2.31 4.68
CA THR A 62 14.02 1.43 5.85
C THR A 62 12.60 0.92 6.09
N LEU A 63 11.60 1.79 6.08
CA LEU A 63 10.20 1.40 6.22
C LEU A 63 9.78 0.40 5.15
N GLN A 64 10.19 0.60 3.90
CA GLN A 64 9.95 -0.34 2.81
C GLN A 64 10.56 -1.72 3.09
N ARG A 65 11.79 -1.79 3.62
CA ARG A 65 12.45 -3.06 3.96
C ARG A 65 11.78 -3.74 5.16
N VAL A 66 11.36 -2.98 6.16
CA VAL A 66 10.71 -3.51 7.37
C VAL A 66 9.33 -4.06 7.04
N VAL A 67 8.54 -3.33 6.24
CA VAL A 67 7.14 -3.67 5.95
C VAL A 67 7.03 -4.71 4.83
N PHE A 68 7.78 -4.54 3.73
CA PHE A 68 7.62 -5.37 2.52
C PHE A 68 8.79 -6.33 2.26
N GLY A 69 9.88 -6.22 3.03
CA GLY A 69 11.08 -7.00 2.79
C GLY A 69 11.68 -6.74 1.41
N ARG A 70 11.87 -7.81 0.63
CA ARG A 70 12.37 -7.72 -0.75
C ARG A 70 11.23 -7.48 -1.72
N LEU A 71 11.23 -6.30 -2.35
CA LEU A 71 10.37 -5.97 -3.49
C LEU A 71 10.68 -6.86 -4.69
N ARG A 72 9.64 -7.25 -5.40
CA ARG A 72 9.72 -7.99 -6.67
C ARG A 72 10.02 -7.04 -7.82
N VAL A 73 10.43 -7.59 -8.96
CA VAL A 73 10.79 -6.80 -10.15
C VAL A 73 9.60 -5.97 -10.63
N ALA A 74 8.41 -6.57 -10.72
CA ALA A 74 7.19 -5.88 -11.13
C ALA A 74 6.82 -4.72 -10.17
N GLU A 75 6.94 -4.95 -8.86
CA GLU A 75 6.66 -3.91 -7.85
C GLU A 75 7.67 -2.77 -7.94
N ARG A 76 8.95 -3.09 -8.14
CA ARG A 76 10.00 -2.09 -8.31
C ARG A 76 9.75 -1.23 -9.54
N GLN A 77 9.33 -1.82 -10.66
CA GLN A 77 9.00 -1.09 -11.87
C GLN A 77 7.82 -0.13 -11.63
N ARG A 78 6.70 -0.63 -11.08
CA ARG A 78 5.53 0.21 -10.76
C ARG A 78 5.86 1.32 -9.76
N THR A 79 6.70 1.02 -8.76
CA THR A 79 7.16 2.01 -7.79
C THR A 79 7.93 3.12 -8.49
N PHE A 80 8.83 2.77 -9.42
CA PHE A 80 9.58 3.75 -10.18
C PHE A 80 8.67 4.62 -11.07
N GLU A 81 7.74 4.00 -11.80
CA GLU A 81 6.74 4.73 -12.61
C GLU A 81 5.92 5.71 -11.76
N ARG A 82 5.50 5.30 -10.56
CA ARG A 82 4.80 6.17 -9.60
C ARG A 82 5.69 7.29 -9.09
N ILE A 83 6.96 7.04 -8.76
CA ILE A 83 7.91 8.08 -8.33
C ILE A 83 8.05 9.14 -9.42
N VAL A 84 8.24 8.73 -10.67
CA VAL A 84 8.36 9.65 -11.81
C VAL A 84 7.08 10.47 -11.96
N SER A 85 5.91 9.82 -12.00
CA SER A 85 4.62 10.51 -12.11
C SER A 85 4.38 11.51 -10.96
N LEU A 86 4.69 11.11 -9.72
CA LEU A 86 4.54 11.97 -8.55
C LEU A 86 5.53 13.14 -8.59
N SER A 87 6.78 12.90 -9.00
CA SER A 87 7.79 13.96 -9.13
C SER A 87 7.37 15.02 -10.16
N LEU A 88 6.76 14.60 -11.27
CA LEU A 88 6.20 15.51 -12.26
C LEU A 88 5.00 16.30 -11.69
N SER A 89 4.12 15.66 -10.91
CA SER A 89 3.00 16.38 -10.27
C SER A 89 3.45 17.39 -9.20
N GLN A 90 4.53 17.09 -8.48
CA GLN A 90 5.07 17.96 -7.42
C GLN A 90 5.86 19.14 -8.00
N LEU A 91 6.43 19.02 -9.19
CA LEU A 91 7.01 20.16 -9.91
C LEU A 91 5.96 21.23 -10.24
N VAL A 92 4.71 20.82 -10.44
CA VAL A 92 3.59 21.72 -10.73
C VAL A 92 2.97 22.29 -9.44
N ALA A 93 2.94 21.50 -8.37
CA ALA A 93 2.40 21.93 -7.09
C ALA A 93 3.47 22.62 -6.23
N LEU A 94 3.39 23.94 -6.06
CA LEU A 94 4.36 24.79 -5.35
C LEU A 94 4.59 24.50 -3.84
N TRP A 95 4.17 23.33 -3.32
CA TRP A 95 4.07 23.01 -1.90
C TRP A 95 4.85 21.74 -1.51
N ALA A 96 6.17 21.77 -1.74
CA ALA A 96 7.08 20.61 -1.63
C ALA A 96 6.99 19.80 -0.33
N VAL A 97 6.72 20.44 0.83
CA VAL A 97 6.72 19.75 2.13
C VAL A 97 5.46 18.92 2.35
N VAL A 98 4.28 19.52 2.17
CA VAL A 98 2.99 18.80 2.32
C VAL A 98 2.80 17.80 1.19
N GLY A 99 3.21 18.17 -0.03
CA GLY A 99 3.21 17.28 -1.18
C GLY A 99 4.11 16.06 -1.00
N GLY A 100 5.31 16.25 -0.43
CA GLY A 100 6.26 15.16 -0.19
C GLY A 100 5.70 14.06 0.72
N LEU A 101 5.04 14.41 1.81
CA LEU A 101 4.41 13.43 2.71
C LEU A 101 3.24 12.72 2.03
N GLY A 102 2.38 13.46 1.32
CA GLY A 102 1.28 12.89 0.54
C GLY A 102 1.76 11.92 -0.55
N CYS A 103 2.87 12.22 -1.22
CA CYS A 103 3.52 11.35 -2.20
C CYS A 103 4.05 10.06 -1.57
N ALA A 104 4.68 10.14 -0.40
CA ALA A 104 5.14 8.94 0.30
C ALA A 104 3.95 8.03 0.64
N LEU A 105 2.86 8.60 1.18
CA LEU A 105 1.66 7.86 1.51
C LEU A 105 1.00 7.21 0.28
N SER A 106 0.90 7.93 -0.84
CA SER A 106 0.32 7.37 -2.07
C SER A 106 1.16 6.23 -2.65
N LEU A 107 2.49 6.36 -2.60
CA LEU A 107 3.41 5.32 -3.04
C LEU A 107 3.28 4.05 -2.21
N TYR A 108 3.17 4.19 -0.88
CA TYR A 108 2.98 3.06 0.03
C TYR A 108 1.61 2.41 -0.08
N SER A 109 0.55 3.20 -0.24
CA SER A 109 -0.80 2.67 -0.48
C SER A 109 -0.84 1.85 -1.77
N GLY A 110 -0.21 2.36 -2.84
CA GLY A 110 -0.08 1.63 -4.10
C GLY A 110 0.71 0.32 -3.97
N LEU A 111 1.78 0.30 -3.17
CA LEU A 111 2.57 -0.91 -2.91
C LEU A 111 1.77 -1.95 -2.12
N CYS A 112 1.01 -1.53 -1.11
CA CYS A 112 0.10 -2.41 -0.38
C CYS A 112 -0.92 -3.04 -1.31
N ARG A 113 -1.51 -2.23 -2.20
CA ARG A 113 -2.45 -2.70 -3.24
C ARG A 113 -1.83 -3.74 -4.16
N ASP A 114 -0.65 -3.46 -4.72
CA ASP A 114 0.03 -4.42 -5.60
C ASP A 114 0.35 -5.76 -4.88
N ARG A 115 0.66 -5.70 -3.58
CA ARG A 115 0.90 -6.88 -2.75
C ARG A 115 -0.39 -7.64 -2.43
N LEU A 116 -1.48 -6.94 -2.09
CA LEU A 116 -2.79 -7.55 -1.84
C LEU A 116 -3.32 -8.22 -3.10
N ASP A 117 -3.30 -7.52 -4.24
CA ASP A 117 -3.72 -8.07 -5.53
C ASP A 117 -2.94 -9.34 -5.84
N TYR A 118 -1.62 -9.34 -5.63
CA TYR A 118 -0.85 -10.57 -5.83
C TYR A 118 -1.22 -11.70 -4.87
N LEU A 119 -1.39 -11.41 -3.57
CA LEU A 119 -1.74 -12.44 -2.58
C LEU A 119 -3.09 -13.09 -2.88
N VAL A 120 -4.03 -12.35 -3.48
CA VAL A 120 -5.34 -12.87 -3.91
C VAL A 120 -5.20 -13.81 -5.12
N HIS A 121 -4.24 -13.55 -6.01
CA HIS A 121 -4.04 -14.33 -7.24
C HIS A 121 -3.08 -15.51 -7.06
N LEU A 122 -2.57 -15.77 -5.84
CA LEU A 122 -1.79 -16.98 -5.61
C LEU A 122 -2.68 -18.23 -5.71
N PRO A 123 -2.22 -19.29 -6.40
CA PRO A 123 -2.94 -20.57 -6.44
C PRO A 123 -2.93 -21.30 -5.10
N GLU A 124 -1.93 -21.02 -4.25
CA GLU A 124 -1.81 -21.57 -2.90
C GLU A 124 -2.35 -20.59 -1.86
N ALA A 125 -3.08 -21.08 -0.86
CA ALA A 125 -3.65 -20.24 0.18
C ALA A 125 -2.54 -19.42 0.89
N PRO A 126 -2.61 -18.08 0.88
CA PRO A 126 -1.59 -17.26 1.51
C PRO A 126 -1.60 -17.48 3.02
N SER A 127 -0.42 -17.50 3.63
CA SER A 127 -0.31 -17.57 5.09
C SER A 127 -1.04 -16.37 5.71
N ALA A 128 -2.00 -16.62 6.61
CA ALA A 128 -2.84 -15.60 7.22
C ALA A 128 -2.04 -14.44 7.84
N SER A 129 -0.85 -14.72 8.39
CA SER A 129 0.05 -13.71 8.95
C SER A 129 0.54 -12.68 7.93
N ARG A 130 0.87 -13.10 6.71
CA ARG A 130 1.32 -12.19 5.63
C ARG A 130 0.18 -11.31 5.13
N LEU A 131 -1.02 -11.88 4.98
CA LEU A 131 -2.20 -11.12 4.59
C LEU A 131 -2.56 -10.09 5.67
N ALA A 132 -2.60 -10.51 6.94
CA ALA A 132 -2.89 -9.64 8.07
C ALA A 132 -1.87 -8.50 8.18
N ALA A 133 -0.58 -8.77 8.01
CA ALA A 133 0.45 -7.74 8.06
C ALA A 133 0.25 -6.65 6.99
N VAL A 134 -0.08 -7.04 5.76
CA VAL A 134 -0.32 -6.07 4.66
C VAL A 134 -1.61 -5.29 4.90
N LEU A 135 -2.69 -5.93 5.38
CA LEU A 135 -3.93 -5.26 5.72
C LEU A 135 -3.76 -4.26 6.87
N VAL A 136 -3.06 -4.65 7.93
CA VAL A 136 -2.75 -3.75 9.07
C VAL A 136 -1.93 -2.56 8.59
N THR A 137 -0.96 -2.79 7.70
CA THR A 137 -0.18 -1.70 7.09
C THR A 137 -1.08 -0.75 6.28
N GLN A 138 -1.97 -1.29 5.46
CA GLN A 138 -2.91 -0.47 4.68
C GLN A 138 -3.84 0.35 5.58
N LEU A 139 -4.36 -0.24 6.66
CA LEU A 139 -5.18 0.46 7.65
C LEU A 139 -4.39 1.55 8.39
N LEU A 140 -3.12 1.29 8.72
CA LEU A 140 -2.25 2.28 9.34
C LEU A 140 -1.97 3.46 8.39
N LEU A 141 -1.77 3.20 7.10
CA LEU A 141 -1.61 4.24 6.08
C LEU A 141 -2.88 5.09 5.93
N LEU A 142 -4.06 4.46 5.93
CA LEU A 142 -5.35 5.15 5.92
C LEU A 142 -5.53 6.03 7.17
N ALA A 143 -5.24 5.49 8.35
CA ALA A 143 -5.28 6.25 9.60
C ALA A 143 -4.31 7.44 9.59
N THR A 144 -3.11 7.25 9.05
CA THR A 144 -2.11 8.32 8.89
C THR A 144 -2.59 9.38 7.91
N THR A 145 -3.25 8.98 6.83
CA THR A 145 -3.83 9.90 5.84
C THR A 145 -4.98 10.72 6.44
N LEU A 146 -5.84 10.10 7.26
CA LEU A 146 -6.89 10.81 8.02
C LEU A 146 -6.29 11.80 9.02
N GLY A 147 -5.23 11.39 9.72
CA GLY A 147 -4.48 12.26 10.61
C GLY A 147 -3.92 13.48 9.87
N LEU A 148 -3.30 13.25 8.71
CA LEU A 148 -2.78 14.31 7.84
C LEU A 148 -3.88 15.25 7.35
N LEU A 149 -5.03 14.71 6.92
CA LEU A 149 -6.17 15.52 6.50
C LEU A 149 -6.64 16.43 7.64
N ARG A 150 -6.76 15.87 8.85
CA ARG A 150 -7.14 16.62 10.06
C ARG A 150 -6.12 17.70 10.40
N THR A 151 -4.82 17.39 10.38
CA THR A 151 -3.78 18.37 10.72
C THR A 151 -3.75 19.49 9.69
N LEU A 152 -3.91 19.19 8.40
CA LEU A 152 -4.01 20.21 7.35
C LEU A 152 -5.23 21.11 7.54
N CYS A 153 -6.41 20.56 7.87
CA CYS A 153 -7.58 21.37 8.17
C CYS A 153 -7.38 22.31 9.36
N VAL A 154 -6.69 21.85 10.41
CA VAL A 154 -6.46 22.65 11.63
C VAL A 154 -5.40 23.72 11.40
N VAL A 155 -4.26 23.35 10.79
CA VAL A 155 -3.13 24.26 10.58
C VAL A 155 -3.47 25.34 9.54
N PHE A 156 -4.25 25.00 8.53
CA PHE A 156 -4.64 25.91 7.46
C PHE A 156 -6.08 26.41 7.60
N ALA A 157 -6.68 26.36 8.80
CA ALA A 157 -8.04 26.85 9.03
C ALA A 157 -8.22 28.32 8.63
N ASP A 158 -7.17 29.13 8.82
CA ASP A 158 -7.13 30.55 8.46
C ASP A 158 -6.69 30.80 7.01
N ALA A 159 -6.31 29.75 6.27
CA ALA A 159 -5.93 29.87 4.87
C ALA A 159 -7.18 30.03 3.98
N GLY A 160 -7.01 30.67 2.82
CA GLY A 160 -8.09 30.79 1.85
C GLY A 160 -8.61 29.42 1.38
N VAL A 161 -9.92 29.34 1.12
CA VAL A 161 -10.62 28.11 0.70
C VAL A 161 -9.93 27.43 -0.47
N SER A 162 -9.42 28.20 -1.44
CA SER A 162 -8.70 27.67 -2.60
C SER A 162 -7.38 26.97 -2.24
N ALA A 163 -6.62 27.50 -1.27
CA ALA A 163 -5.37 26.87 -0.83
C ALA A 163 -5.66 25.58 -0.05
N LEU A 164 -6.68 25.62 0.81
CA LEU A 164 -7.14 24.48 1.58
C LEU A 164 -7.66 23.37 0.65
N ALA A 165 -8.45 23.71 -0.37
CA ALA A 165 -8.94 22.76 -1.37
C ALA A 165 -7.78 22.05 -2.11
N LEU A 166 -6.75 22.80 -2.53
CA LEU A 166 -5.57 22.21 -3.19
C LEU A 166 -4.77 21.30 -2.25
N LEU A 167 -4.60 21.71 -0.99
CA LEU A 167 -3.85 20.94 0.01
C LEU A 167 -4.58 19.67 0.45
N LEU A 168 -5.91 19.71 0.55
CA LEU A 168 -6.72 18.55 0.95
C LEU A 168 -7.00 17.59 -0.20
N PHE A 169 -6.94 18.04 -1.46
CA PHE A 169 -7.27 17.21 -2.61
C PHE A 169 -6.40 15.94 -2.68
N GLN A 170 -5.08 16.10 -2.59
CA GLN A 170 -4.15 14.97 -2.68
C GLN A 170 -4.36 13.91 -1.58
N PRO A 171 -4.39 14.24 -0.28
CA PRO A 171 -4.64 13.25 0.76
C PRO A 171 -6.07 12.67 0.70
N ALA A 172 -7.08 13.45 0.28
CA ALA A 172 -8.43 12.95 0.09
C ALA A 172 -8.51 11.89 -1.02
N VAL A 173 -7.82 12.10 -2.14
CA VAL A 173 -7.74 11.11 -3.23
C VAL A 173 -7.07 9.82 -2.75
N VAL A 174 -5.97 9.93 -2.01
CA VAL A 174 -5.28 8.76 -1.44
C VAL A 174 -6.17 7.99 -0.47
N LEU A 175 -6.94 8.70 0.36
CA LEU A 175 -7.90 8.12 1.29
C LEU A 175 -9.01 7.36 0.54
N LEU A 176 -9.60 8.00 -0.47
CA LEU A 176 -10.68 7.40 -1.26
C LEU A 176 -10.22 6.17 -2.02
N ASP A 177 -9.10 6.24 -2.75
CA ASP A 177 -8.58 5.07 -3.49
C ASP A 177 -8.23 3.93 -2.54
N GLY A 178 -7.64 4.22 -1.38
CA GLY A 178 -7.37 3.23 -0.35
C GLY A 178 -8.64 2.56 0.20
N LEU A 179 -9.72 3.33 0.41
CA LEU A 179 -11.00 2.81 0.88
C LEU A 179 -11.70 1.96 -0.19
N PHE A 180 -11.74 2.44 -1.44
CA PHE A 180 -12.32 1.70 -2.56
C PHE A 180 -11.62 0.36 -2.77
N HIS A 181 -10.29 0.32 -2.66
CA HIS A 181 -9.55 -0.92 -2.79
C HIS A 181 -9.90 -1.93 -1.69
N LEU A 182 -9.98 -1.50 -0.42
CA LEU A 182 -10.39 -2.37 0.69
C LEU A 182 -11.82 -2.87 0.53
N LEU A 183 -12.73 -2.00 0.09
CA LEU A 183 -14.12 -2.38 -0.19
C LEU A 183 -14.18 -3.43 -1.31
N GLY A 184 -13.43 -3.22 -2.40
CA GLY A 184 -13.35 -4.15 -3.53
C GLY A 184 -12.82 -5.51 -3.12
N LEU A 185 -11.80 -5.56 -2.24
CA LEU A 185 -11.30 -6.80 -1.67
C LEU A 185 -12.40 -7.51 -0.84
N GLY A 186 -13.11 -6.76 0.02
CA GLY A 186 -14.22 -7.30 0.80
C GLY A 186 -15.31 -7.91 -0.08
N VAL A 187 -15.76 -7.19 -1.11
CA VAL A 187 -16.76 -7.69 -2.06
C VAL A 187 -16.26 -8.94 -2.80
N SER A 188 -15.01 -8.95 -3.25
CA SER A 188 -14.41 -10.12 -3.92
C SER A 188 -14.41 -11.36 -3.02
N THR A 189 -14.04 -11.20 -1.74
CA THR A 189 -14.05 -12.32 -0.79
C THR A 189 -15.45 -12.85 -0.50
N LEU A 190 -16.44 -11.96 -0.37
CA LEU A 190 -17.85 -12.34 -0.18
C LEU A 190 -18.39 -13.08 -1.40
N LEU A 191 -18.10 -12.59 -2.60
CA LEU A 191 -18.50 -13.24 -3.85
C LEU A 191 -17.87 -14.62 -3.97
N HIS A 192 -16.60 -14.79 -3.58
CA HIS A 192 -15.94 -16.08 -3.56
C HIS A 192 -16.61 -17.06 -2.58
N HIS A 193 -16.99 -16.60 -1.38
CA HIS A 193 -17.72 -17.43 -0.41
C HIS A 193 -19.11 -17.81 -0.92
N ALA A 194 -19.83 -16.87 -1.54
CA ALA A 194 -21.13 -17.13 -2.15
C ALA A 194 -21.02 -18.16 -3.30
N HIS A 195 -19.99 -18.02 -4.15
CA HIS A 195 -19.72 -18.98 -5.22
C HIS A 195 -19.38 -20.37 -4.68
N LEU A 196 -18.53 -20.47 -3.64
CA LEU A 196 -18.23 -21.74 -2.99
C LEU A 196 -19.46 -22.37 -2.34
N TRP A 197 -20.32 -21.58 -1.71
CA TRP A 197 -21.56 -22.06 -1.11
C TRP A 197 -22.52 -22.59 -2.18
N TYR A 198 -22.66 -21.86 -3.29
CA TYR A 198 -23.45 -22.29 -4.44
C TYR A 198 -22.89 -23.58 -5.07
N ALA A 199 -21.57 -23.65 -5.30
CA ALA A 199 -20.93 -24.84 -5.88
C ALA A 199 -21.06 -26.07 -4.97
N ARG A 200 -20.96 -25.89 -3.65
CA ARG A 200 -21.22 -26.96 -2.67
C ARG A 200 -22.68 -27.40 -2.68
N GLY A 201 -23.62 -26.46 -2.73
CA GLY A 201 -25.05 -26.76 -2.86
C GLY A 201 -25.37 -27.52 -4.14
N LEU A 202 -24.77 -27.12 -5.27
CA LEU A 202 -24.88 -27.84 -6.55
C LEU A 202 -24.34 -29.27 -6.45
N HIS A 203 -23.18 -29.45 -5.82
CA HIS A 203 -22.59 -30.77 -5.62
C HIS A 203 -23.50 -31.69 -4.79
N PHE A 204 -24.07 -31.19 -3.69
CA PHE A 204 -25.05 -31.97 -2.91
C PHE A 204 -26.27 -32.35 -3.74
N SER A 205 -26.84 -31.40 -4.50
CA SER A 205 -28.00 -31.66 -5.35
C SER A 205 -27.73 -32.71 -6.44
N VAL A 206 -26.54 -32.70 -7.06
CA VAL A 206 -26.15 -33.68 -8.08
C VAL A 206 -25.94 -35.06 -7.46
N VAL A 207 -25.28 -35.15 -6.30
CA VAL A 207 -25.08 -36.41 -5.59
C VAL A 207 -26.43 -37.01 -5.17
N ASP A 208 -27.35 -36.20 -4.66
CA ASP A 208 -28.69 -36.66 -4.27
C ASP A 208 -29.49 -37.17 -5.47
N MET A 209 -29.46 -36.46 -6.60
CA MET A 209 -30.08 -36.91 -7.87
C MET A 209 -29.51 -38.25 -8.33
N LEU A 210 -28.19 -38.44 -8.28
CA LEU A 210 -27.54 -39.69 -8.68
C LEU A 210 -27.89 -40.84 -7.73
N LEU A 211 -27.94 -40.60 -6.41
CA LEU A 211 -28.37 -41.60 -5.44
C LEU A 211 -29.84 -42.00 -5.65
N LEU A 212 -30.73 -41.03 -5.90
CA LEU A 212 -32.13 -41.30 -6.24
C LEU A 212 -32.28 -42.10 -7.54
N ALA A 213 -31.52 -41.76 -8.58
CA ALA A 213 -31.53 -42.50 -9.84
C ALA A 213 -31.05 -43.94 -9.67
N ASN A 214 -29.95 -44.14 -8.92
CA ASN A 214 -29.38 -45.47 -8.67
C ASN A 214 -30.30 -46.34 -7.79
N THR A 215 -30.88 -45.77 -6.74
CA THR A 215 -31.81 -46.50 -5.86
C THR A 215 -33.10 -46.89 -6.60
N LYS A 216 -33.61 -46.02 -7.48
CA LYS A 216 -34.74 -46.33 -8.35
C LYS A 216 -34.41 -47.48 -9.30
N ALA A 217 -33.27 -47.42 -10.00
CA ALA A 217 -32.85 -48.49 -10.92
C ALA A 217 -32.67 -49.83 -10.19
N ALA A 218 -32.09 -49.83 -9.00
CA ALA A 218 -31.97 -51.02 -8.16
C ALA A 218 -33.35 -51.60 -7.79
N PHE A 219 -34.30 -50.75 -7.39
CA PHE A 219 -35.65 -51.19 -7.05
C PHE A 219 -36.41 -51.77 -8.26
N GLU A 220 -36.29 -51.15 -9.43
CA GLU A 220 -36.87 -51.66 -10.67
C GLU A 220 -36.27 -53.02 -11.07
N SER A 221 -34.97 -53.24 -10.86
CA SER A 221 -34.33 -54.53 -11.11
C SER A 221 -34.86 -55.65 -10.20
N LEU A 222 -35.05 -55.38 -8.92
CA LEU A 222 -35.62 -56.33 -7.96
C LEU A 222 -37.09 -56.67 -8.27
N GLN A 223 -37.88 -55.69 -8.72
CA GLN A 223 -39.25 -55.96 -9.16
C GLN A 223 -39.29 -56.82 -10.43
N ALA A 224 -38.36 -56.61 -11.36
CA ALA A 224 -38.27 -57.43 -12.58
C ALA A 224 -37.94 -58.89 -12.23
N GLU A 225 -37.00 -59.13 -11.32
CA GLU A 225 -36.64 -60.46 -10.83
C GLU A 225 -37.82 -61.17 -10.16
N ASN A 226 -38.50 -60.49 -9.22
CA ASN A 226 -39.70 -61.05 -8.55
C ASN A 226 -40.83 -61.39 -9.53
N ARG A 227 -41.02 -60.59 -10.59
CA ARG A 227 -42.00 -60.91 -11.64
C ARG A 227 -41.58 -62.15 -12.41
N SER A 228 -40.31 -62.31 -12.75
CA SER A 228 -39.83 -63.52 -13.44
C SER A 228 -39.98 -64.79 -12.60
N ALA A 229 -39.77 -64.71 -11.29
CA ALA A 229 -39.93 -65.85 -10.37
C ALA A 229 -41.41 -66.26 -10.16
N ALA A 230 -42.38 -65.37 -10.39
CA ALA A 230 -43.80 -65.68 -10.25
C ALA A 230 -44.39 -66.45 -11.46
N PHE A 231 -43.66 -66.54 -12.58
CA PHE A 231 -44.10 -67.24 -13.79
C PHE A 231 -43.43 -68.62 -13.98
N THR A 232 -42.55 -69.01 -13.05
CA THR A 232 -41.94 -70.35 -12.96
C THR A 232 -42.57 -71.16 -11.85
#